data_AF-U3TCK0-F1
#
_entry.id   AF-U3TCK0-F1
#
_cell.length_a   1.000
_cell.length_b   1.000
_cell.length_c   1.000
_cell.angle_alpha   90.00
_cell.angle_beta   90.00
_cell.angle_gamma   90.00
#
_symmetry.space_group_name_H-M   'P 1'
#
loop_
_entity.id
_entity.type
_entity.pdbx_description
1 polymer ?
#
loop_
_entity_poly.entity_id
_entity_poly.type
_entity_poly.pdbx_seq_one_letter_code
_entity_poly.pdbx_strand_id
1 'polypeptide(L)' 'MENIHQLLEELDVKILKDYQSVDDLREAIMNYRLLPTDAQIAITCKHHDITTIATLDEDFKRIPWLKTIP' A
#
# COMPACT_ATOMS: atom_id res chain seq x y z
N MET A 1 -20.88 -16.36 7.54
CA MET A 1 -19.70 -15.58 7.15
C MET A 1 -19.78 -14.31 7.94
N GLU A 2 -18.80 -14.04 8.80
CA GLU A 2 -18.69 -12.73 9.44
C GLU A 2 -18.60 -11.66 8.34
N ASN A 3 -19.34 -10.57 8.53
CA ASN A 3 -19.37 -9.47 7.58
C ASN A 3 -18.03 -8.72 7.70
N ILE A 4 -17.26 -8.67 6.61
CA ILE A 4 -15.96 -7.98 6.58
C ILE A 4 -16.08 -6.52 7.05
N HIS A 5 -17.20 -5.85 6.79
CA HIS A 5 -17.44 -4.49 7.25
C HIS A 5 -17.51 -4.40 8.78
N GLN A 6 -18.19 -5.36 9.42
CA GLN A 6 -18.29 -5.41 10.87
C GLN A 6 -16.91 -5.67 11.52
N LEU A 7 -16.11 -6.57 10.94
CA LEU A 7 -14.75 -6.84 11.44
C LEU A 7 -13.85 -5.59 11.35
N LEU A 8 -13.92 -4.85 10.24
CA LEU A 8 -13.15 -3.62 10.07
C LEU A 8 -13.59 -2.54 11.08
N GLU A 9 -14.89 -2.44 11.37
CA GLU A 9 -15.41 -1.53 12.40
C GLU A 9 -14.97 -1.95 13.81
N GLU A 10 -15.06 -3.25 14.16
CA GLU A 10 -14.66 -3.78 15.47
C GLU A 10 -13.16 -3.60 15.75
N LEU A 11 -12.32 -3.67 14.72
CA LEU A 11 -10.87 -3.48 14.80
C LEU A 11 -10.43 -2.03 14.63
N ASP A 12 -11.36 -1.08 14.53
CA ASP A 12 -11.09 0.36 14.28
C ASP A 12 -10.18 0.59 13.04
N VAL A 13 -10.43 -0.18 11.98
CA VAL A 13 -9.65 -0.08 10.73
C VAL A 13 -10.18 1.06 9.88
N LYS A 14 -9.38 2.11 9.74
CA LYS A 14 -9.66 3.22 8.83
C LYS A 14 -9.44 2.81 7.37
N ILE A 15 -10.52 2.82 6.57
CA ILE A 15 -10.44 2.62 5.12
C ILE A 15 -10.08 3.95 4.44
N LEU A 16 -8.98 3.95 3.67
CA LEU A 16 -8.53 5.10 2.91
C LEU A 16 -8.90 4.94 1.43
N LYS A 17 -9.14 6.06 0.76
CA LYS A 17 -9.20 6.09 -0.71
C LYS A 17 -7.78 5.93 -1.26
N ASP A 18 -7.70 5.23 -2.39
CA ASP A 18 -6.51 5.12 -3.19
C ASP A 18 -6.09 6.47 -3.79
N TYR A 19 -4.78 6.61 -4.04
CA TYR A 19 -4.23 7.79 -4.72
C TYR A 19 -3.98 7.49 -6.20
N GLN A 20 -4.67 8.21 -7.09
CA GLN A 20 -4.64 7.95 -8.53
C GLN A 20 -3.77 8.97 -9.27
N SER A 21 -2.60 8.54 -9.75
CA SER A 21 -1.67 9.33 -10.57
C SER A 21 -0.93 8.40 -11.53
N VAL A 22 -1.14 8.58 -12.84
CA VAL A 22 -0.52 7.73 -13.86
C VAL A 22 1.01 7.87 -13.84
N ASP A 23 1.51 9.08 -13.62
CA ASP A 23 2.95 9.35 -13.60
C ASP A 23 3.61 8.71 -12.37
N ASP A 24 3.06 8.91 -11.17
CA ASP A 24 3.59 8.27 -9.96
C ASP A 24 3.51 6.74 -10.02
N LEU A 25 2.41 6.21 -10.57
CA LEU A 25 2.24 4.77 -10.76
C LEU A 25 3.33 4.20 -11.68
N ARG A 26 3.58 4.86 -12.82
CA ARG A 26 4.63 4.46 -13.76
C ARG A 26 6.02 4.56 -13.13
N GLU A 27 6.30 5.64 -12.39
CA GLU A 27 7.56 5.80 -11.68
C GLU A 27 7.76 4.70 -10.64
N ALA A 28 6.74 4.37 -9.84
CA ALA A 28 6.82 3.31 -8.85
C ALA A 28 7.05 1.93 -9.47
N ILE A 29 6.32 1.60 -10.55
CA ILE A 29 6.52 0.36 -11.31
C ILE A 29 7.96 0.26 -11.81
N MET A 30 8.47 1.32 -12.45
CA MET A 30 9.80 1.27 -13.09
C MET A 30 10.94 1.31 -12.09
N ASN A 31 10.86 2.18 -11.07
CA ASN A 31 11.94 2.40 -10.11
C ASN A 31 12.04 1.27 -9.09
N TYR A 32 10.90 0.72 -8.65
CA TYR A 32 10.87 -0.33 -7.63
C TYR A 32 10.56 -1.71 -8.21
N ARG A 33 10.37 -1.84 -9.52
CA ARG A 33 10.04 -3.10 -10.21
C ARG A 33 8.83 -3.80 -9.61
N LEU A 34 7.79 -3.03 -9.30
CA LEU A 34 6.55 -3.53 -8.69
C LEU A 34 5.54 -3.90 -9.77
N LEU A 35 4.65 -4.85 -9.45
CA LEU A 35 3.44 -5.03 -10.24
C LEU A 35 2.54 -3.79 -10.11
N PRO A 36 1.64 -3.52 -11.08
CA PRO A 36 0.76 -2.35 -11.02
C PRO A 36 -0.05 -2.24 -9.73
N THR A 37 -0.53 -3.36 -9.18
CA THR A 37 -1.29 -3.38 -7.93
C THR A 37 -0.42 -2.96 -6.73
N ASP A 38 0.81 -3.46 -6.63
CA ASP A 38 1.70 -3.13 -5.51
C ASP A 38 2.23 -1.70 -5.61
N ALA A 39 2.47 -1.23 -6.84
CA ALA A 39 2.77 0.16 -7.10
C ALA A 39 1.61 1.08 -6.68
N GLN A 40 0.36 0.69 -6.94
CA GLN A 40 -0.83 1.44 -6.51
C GLN A 40 -0.91 1.55 -4.97
N ILE A 41 -0.58 0.47 -4.26
CA ILE A 41 -0.47 0.48 -2.79
C ILE A 41 0.65 1.42 -2.35
N ALA A 42 1.84 1.32 -2.93
CA ALA A 42 2.98 2.15 -2.58
C ALA A 42 2.70 3.66 -2.79
N ILE A 43 2.18 4.07 -3.94
CA ILE A 43 1.88 5.49 -4.18
C ILE A 43 0.77 6.00 -3.24
N THR A 44 -0.17 5.14 -2.85
CA THR A 44 -1.20 5.48 -1.86
C THR A 44 -0.58 5.66 -0.47
N CYS A 45 0.33 4.77 -0.05
CA CYS A 45 1.08 4.94 1.19
C CYS A 45 1.85 6.26 1.21
N LYS A 46 2.56 6.57 0.12
CA LYS A 46 3.32 7.82 -0.02
C LYS A 46 2.42 9.06 0.08
N HIS A 47 1.24 9.03 -0.55
CA HIS A 47 0.30 10.15 -0.54
C HIS A 47 -0.29 10.42 0.86
N HIS A 48 -0.50 9.37 1.65
CA HIS A 48 -1.05 9.46 3.02
C HIS A 48 0.03 9.49 4.11
N ASP A 49 1.30 9.73 3.75
CA ASP A 49 2.45 9.74 4.67
C ASP A 49 2.63 8.44 5.49
N ILE A 50 2.20 7.31 4.94
CA ILE A 50 2.35 5.98 5.54
C ILE A 50 3.75 5.45 5.22
N THR A 51 4.56 5.29 6.27
CA THR A 51 5.97 4.86 6.15
C THR A 51 6.20 3.42 6.59
N THR A 52 5.16 2.70 7.03
CA THR A 52 5.24 1.28 7.42
C THR A 52 4.07 0.50 6.82
N ILE A 53 4.34 -0.65 6.22
CA ILE A 53 3.34 -1.57 5.65
C ILE A 53 3.45 -2.95 6.31
N ALA A 54 2.32 -3.51 6.72
CA ALA A 54 2.21 -4.90 7.17
C ALA A 54 1.94 -5.80 5.95
N THR A 55 2.92 -6.61 5.57
CA THR A 55 2.83 -7.48 4.38
C THR A 55 3.86 -8.62 4.44
N LEU A 56 3.50 -9.76 3.85
CA LEU A 56 4.42 -10.87 3.58
C LEU A 56 5.04 -10.80 2.18
N ASP A 57 4.71 -9.75 1.42
CA ASP A 57 5.27 -9.52 0.10
C ASP A 57 6.62 -8.80 0.21
N GLU A 58 7.67 -9.54 -0.12
CA GLU A 58 9.05 -9.09 -0.10
C GLU A 58 9.34 -7.98 -1.14
N ASP A 59 8.47 -7.81 -2.13
CA ASP A 59 8.64 -6.82 -3.19
C ASP A 59 8.66 -5.38 -2.65
N PHE A 60 7.90 -5.11 -1.59
CA PHE A 60 7.89 -3.80 -0.92
C PHE A 60 9.23 -3.46 -0.27
N LYS A 61 10.11 -4.43 0.01
CA LYS A 61 11.47 -4.17 0.53
C LYS A 61 12.36 -3.42 -0.46
N ARG A 62 11.98 -3.36 -1.74
CA ARG A 62 12.68 -2.56 -2.76
C ARG A 62 12.44 -1.05 -2.60
N ILE A 63 11.49 -0.64 -1.77
CA ILE A 63 11.13 0.77 -1.57
C ILE A 63 11.85 1.33 -0.33
N PRO A 64 12.82 2.25 -0.49
CA PRO A 64 13.71 2.66 0.60
C PRO A 64 13.02 3.48 1.70
N TRP A 65 11.89 4.13 1.39
CA TRP A 65 11.15 4.96 2.34
C TRP A 65 9.99 4.20 3.02
N LEU A 66 9.71 2.95 2.63
CA LEU A 66 8.60 2.16 3.15
C LEU A 66 9.12 0.95 3.94
N LYS A 67 8.94 0.97 5.26
CA LYS A 67 9.31 -0.13 6.14
C LYS A 67 8.31 -1.28 6.04
N THR A 68 8.78 -2.48 5.75
CA THR A 68 7.95 -3.70 5.77
C THR A 68 7.97 -4.36 7.15
N ILE A 69 6.81 -4.74 7.67
CA ILE A 69 6.68 -5.61 8.84
C ILE A 69 5.80 -6.83 8.48
N PRO A 70 6.05 -8.02 9.06
CA PRO A 70 5.20 -9.19 8.87
C PRO A 70 3.84 -9.04 9.57
#